data_AF-A0A5N6L6H8-F1
#
_entry.id   AF-A0A5N6L6H8-F1
#
_cell.length_a   1.000
_cell.length_b   1.000
_cell.length_c   1.000
_cell.angle_alpha   90.00
_cell.angle_beta   90.00
_cell.angle_gamma   90.00
#
_symmetry.space_group_name_H-M   'P 1'
#
loop_
_entity.id
_entity.type
_entity.pdbx_description
1 polymer ?
#
loop_
_entity_poly.entity_id
_entity_poly.type
_entity_poly.pdbx_seq_one_letter_code
_entity_poly.pdbx_strand_id
1 'polypeptide(L)'
;MPNDVKHMPVPFTPAVEKRAEDEAETIQGLNEQIRVIQETTAKDYGTAVRGVHAKGHAIVKGKLEVLSGIAPALAQGLFSTPGSYDALLRFSTLPGDILDDSVSVPRGLAVKLFGVSGDRLPGSEADTTQDLILVNGPAFAAPTPKAFLANLKMLAKTTDSGEGLKKGLSAVLQTVDAALETVGIQSPTIQTLGGAPNTHPLGETYYTQVPLRHGGYIAKISVAPVSPNLTELAGSKVDASGRPDALREDMGQVLIEQDSIWELRVQLCTDLEKMPVEDSSVVWDEKESPYVAVARLTVPAQLGWERGLSEQQEQAVSFSPWHGLVAHQPIGGVNRARKPTYEMSTQSSDRSILPHTDDRSSFDAASPGMSISSASWMIVAACEAAVLADLHTAIRRRRHEYDRARYRTHSAHDTRPWRKLAIVEHRPGATQRRADGHRDRPSRPWCHTCAVRQRNVRWPGRQRRAVHRERRLVWRRCRRQLHGRADRARARAARTCRQRGRA
;
A
#
# COMPACT_ATOMS: atom_id res chain seq x y z
N MET A 1 14.53 3.65 -24.82
CA MET A 1 13.33 4.10 -24.08
C MET A 1 12.44 4.81 -25.07
N PRO A 2 11.12 4.56 -25.10
CA PRO A 2 10.25 5.22 -26.06
C PRO A 2 9.93 6.65 -25.58
N ASN A 3 10.07 7.62 -26.48
CA ASN A 3 9.81 9.04 -26.22
C ASN A 3 8.29 9.33 -26.30
N ASP A 4 7.47 8.57 -25.59
CA ASP A 4 6.01 8.45 -25.80
C ASP A 4 5.16 9.68 -25.38
N VAL A 5 5.75 10.87 -25.29
CA VAL A 5 4.98 12.12 -25.21
C VAL A 5 4.55 12.49 -26.65
N LYS A 6 3.36 12.03 -27.06
CA LYS A 6 2.83 12.19 -28.42
C LYS A 6 2.59 13.65 -28.83
N HIS A 7 2.45 14.53 -27.85
CA HIS A 7 2.16 15.95 -28.01
C HIS A 7 3.20 16.78 -27.27
N MET A 8 3.46 18.01 -27.72
CA MET A 8 4.36 18.89 -26.98
C MET A 8 3.72 19.26 -25.63
N PRO A 9 4.46 19.15 -24.50
CA PRO A 9 3.93 19.52 -23.20
C PRO A 9 3.74 21.04 -23.10
N VAL A 10 2.66 21.45 -22.43
CA VAL A 10 2.29 22.85 -22.23
C VAL A 10 3.36 23.55 -21.37
N PRO A 11 4.00 24.63 -21.86
CA PRO A 11 4.91 25.43 -21.06
C PRO A 11 4.19 26.08 -19.89
N PHE A 12 4.79 26.02 -18.69
CA PHE A 12 4.27 26.74 -17.54
C PHE A 12 4.47 28.25 -17.71
N THR A 13 3.39 29.00 -17.53
CA THR A 13 3.43 30.44 -17.27
C THR A 13 2.47 30.75 -16.11
N PRO A 14 2.68 31.81 -15.30
CA PRO A 14 1.75 32.17 -14.24
C PRO A 14 0.31 32.42 -14.70
N ALA A 15 0.09 32.72 -15.99
CA ALA A 15 -1.22 32.98 -16.58
C ALA A 15 -2.12 31.73 -16.71
N VAL A 16 -1.60 30.51 -16.45
CA VAL A 16 -2.43 29.29 -16.42
C VAL A 16 -3.28 29.19 -15.14
N GLU A 17 -2.88 29.90 -14.07
CA GLU A 17 -3.65 29.96 -12.83
C GLU A 17 -4.71 31.07 -12.91
N LYS A 18 -5.97 30.71 -12.60
CA LYS A 18 -7.11 31.63 -12.58
C LYS A 18 -7.77 31.55 -11.21
N ARG A 19 -7.61 32.61 -10.40
CA ARG A 19 -8.24 32.71 -9.09
C ARG A 19 -9.73 33.01 -9.22
N ALA A 20 -10.55 32.37 -8.39
CA ALA A 20 -11.94 32.77 -8.21
C ALA A 20 -12.03 34.04 -7.36
N GLU A 21 -13.04 34.87 -7.60
CA GLU A 21 -13.26 36.12 -6.84
C GLU A 21 -13.48 35.85 -5.34
N ASP A 22 -14.08 34.71 -5.01
CA ASP A 22 -14.39 34.24 -3.66
C ASP A 22 -13.38 33.21 -3.11
N GLU A 23 -12.18 33.10 -3.72
CA GLU A 23 -11.15 32.15 -3.30
C GLU A 23 -10.72 32.39 -1.84
N ALA A 24 -10.60 33.66 -1.41
CA ALA A 24 -10.21 34.00 -0.04
C ALA A 24 -11.27 33.61 1.01
N GLU A 25 -12.55 33.89 0.75
CA GLU A 25 -13.67 33.49 1.62
C GLU A 25 -13.77 31.96 1.71
N THR A 26 -13.64 31.28 0.55
CA THR A 26 -13.63 29.83 0.47
C THR A 26 -12.50 29.22 1.30
N ILE A 27 -11.30 29.78 1.24
CA ILE A 27 -10.15 29.36 2.04
C ILE A 27 -10.40 29.57 3.54
N GLN A 28 -10.96 30.71 3.94
CA GLN A 28 -11.32 30.97 5.34
C GLN A 28 -12.32 29.92 5.85
N GLY A 29 -13.36 29.61 5.07
CA GLY A 29 -14.34 28.58 5.41
C GLY A 29 -13.73 27.18 5.49
N LEU A 30 -12.77 26.83 4.63
CA LEU A 30 -12.04 25.56 4.72
C LEU A 30 -11.22 25.47 6.02
N ASN A 31 -10.49 26.53 6.36
CA ASN A 31 -9.70 26.59 7.59
C ASN A 31 -10.58 26.46 8.85
N GLU A 32 -11.75 27.10 8.86
CA GLU A 32 -12.73 26.99 9.94
C GLU A 32 -13.23 25.54 10.11
N GLN A 33 -13.66 24.88 9.03
CA GLN A 33 -14.17 23.50 9.11
C GLN A 33 -13.09 22.50 9.53
N ILE A 34 -11.86 22.63 9.03
CA ILE A 34 -10.75 21.76 9.44
C ILE A 34 -10.38 22.00 10.91
N ARG A 35 -10.41 23.25 11.39
CA ARG A 35 -10.19 23.56 12.81
C ARG A 35 -11.23 22.89 13.70
N VAL A 36 -12.52 22.99 13.37
CA VAL A 36 -13.61 22.33 14.12
C VAL A 36 -13.38 20.81 14.21
N ILE A 37 -12.97 20.18 13.12
CA ILE A 37 -12.63 18.74 13.13
C ILE A 37 -11.46 18.45 14.07
N GLN A 38 -10.38 19.25 14.02
CA GLN A 38 -9.22 19.05 14.89
C GLN A 38 -9.53 19.30 16.37
N GLU A 39 -10.30 20.34 16.70
CA GLU A 39 -10.67 20.66 18.08
C GLU A 39 -11.59 19.58 18.70
N THR A 40 -12.59 19.11 17.94
CA THR A 40 -13.48 18.02 18.37
C THR A 40 -12.71 16.71 18.55
N THR A 41 -11.94 16.29 17.55
CA THR A 41 -11.18 15.02 17.63
C THR A 41 -10.07 15.09 18.70
N ALA A 42 -9.41 16.23 18.89
CA ALA A 42 -8.42 16.38 19.95
C ALA A 42 -9.05 16.29 21.35
N LYS A 43 -10.27 16.81 21.52
CA LYS A 43 -11.05 16.67 22.76
C LYS A 43 -11.47 15.22 23.01
N ASP A 44 -11.95 14.52 21.97
CA ASP A 44 -12.43 13.14 22.08
C ASP A 44 -11.30 12.13 22.34
N TYR A 45 -10.11 12.35 21.75
CA TYR A 45 -8.94 11.48 21.93
C TYR A 45 -7.98 11.93 23.05
N GLY A 46 -8.20 13.11 23.64
CA GLY A 46 -7.33 13.69 24.67
C GLY A 46 -5.92 14.08 24.17
N THR A 47 -5.71 14.15 22.85
CA THR A 47 -4.43 14.51 22.21
C THR A 47 -4.67 15.02 20.80
N ALA A 48 -3.83 15.93 20.31
CA ALA A 48 -3.99 16.51 18.98
C ALA A 48 -3.80 15.47 17.86
N VAL A 49 -4.79 15.34 16.99
CA VAL A 49 -4.74 14.50 15.78
C VAL A 49 -4.80 15.34 14.50
N ARG A 50 -4.49 14.73 13.36
CA ARG A 50 -4.56 15.39 12.05
C ARG A 50 -6.03 15.59 11.64
N GLY A 51 -6.39 16.80 11.20
CA GLY A 51 -7.77 17.11 10.79
C GLY A 51 -8.27 16.31 9.58
N VAL A 52 -7.35 15.77 8.80
CA VAL A 52 -7.58 14.72 7.79
C VAL A 52 -6.40 13.75 7.83
N HIS A 53 -6.63 12.52 7.38
CA HIS A 53 -5.67 11.41 7.43
C HIS A 53 -5.16 11.10 8.84
N ALA A 54 -6.05 11.07 9.84
CA ALA A 54 -5.69 10.86 11.24
C ALA A 54 -5.03 9.51 11.50
N LYS A 55 -5.54 8.42 10.90
CA LYS A 55 -5.00 7.08 11.12
C LYS A 55 -3.86 6.73 10.17
N GLY A 56 -2.67 6.50 10.73
CA GLY A 56 -1.52 5.91 10.05
C GLY A 56 -1.54 4.38 10.03
N HIS A 57 -1.10 3.77 8.92
CA HIS A 57 -0.98 2.32 8.75
C HIS A 57 0.46 1.84 8.55
N ALA A 58 1.35 2.72 8.06
CA ALA A 58 2.78 2.48 8.09
C ALA A 58 3.55 3.81 8.07
N ILE A 59 4.70 3.86 8.72
CA ILE A 59 5.69 4.93 8.61
C ILE A 59 7.07 4.30 8.40
N VAL A 60 7.59 4.40 7.17
CA VAL A 60 8.77 3.62 6.73
C VAL A 60 9.83 4.49 6.06
N LYS A 61 11.09 4.12 6.27
CA LYS A 61 12.26 4.77 5.64
C LYS A 61 12.59 4.09 4.30
N GLY A 62 13.02 4.86 3.32
CA GLY A 62 13.44 4.36 2.02
C GLY A 62 14.41 5.31 1.32
N LYS A 63 14.66 5.06 0.03
CA LYS A 63 15.45 5.94 -0.83
C LYS A 63 14.76 6.15 -2.17
N LEU A 64 14.78 7.39 -2.65
CA LEU A 64 14.40 7.76 -4.00
C LEU A 64 15.66 7.91 -4.86
N GLU A 65 15.76 7.15 -5.94
CA GLU A 65 16.81 7.24 -6.96
C GLU A 65 16.23 7.85 -8.24
N VAL A 66 16.69 9.04 -8.63
CA VAL A 66 16.31 9.68 -9.90
C VAL A 66 16.99 8.94 -11.06
N LEU A 67 16.20 8.55 -12.06
CA LEU A 67 16.68 7.76 -13.19
C LEU A 67 17.61 8.58 -14.11
N SER A 68 18.52 7.92 -14.80
CA SER A 68 19.33 8.53 -15.85
C SER A 68 18.69 8.38 -17.24
N GLY A 69 19.04 9.27 -18.17
CA GLY A 69 18.55 9.22 -19.55
C GLY A 69 17.05 9.55 -19.73
N ILE A 70 16.45 10.22 -18.75
CA ILE A 70 15.08 10.76 -18.82
C ILE A 70 15.02 11.84 -19.91
N ALA A 71 13.90 11.92 -20.65
CA ALA A 71 13.69 12.97 -21.65
C ALA A 71 13.70 14.39 -21.02
N PRO A 72 14.25 15.44 -21.69
CA PRO A 72 14.43 16.76 -21.08
C PRO A 72 13.16 17.40 -20.47
N ALA A 73 11.99 17.18 -21.07
CA ALA A 73 10.72 17.70 -20.54
C ALA A 73 10.27 17.04 -19.22
N LEU A 74 10.73 15.82 -18.95
CA LEU A 74 10.48 15.08 -17.72
C LEU A 74 11.60 15.31 -16.69
N ALA A 75 12.84 15.54 -17.14
CA ALA A 75 14.00 15.85 -16.30
C ALA A 75 13.99 17.31 -15.82
N GLN A 76 13.11 17.63 -14.88
CA GLN A 76 12.88 19.00 -14.37
C GLN A 76 12.91 19.04 -12.84
N GLY A 77 13.34 20.17 -12.27
CA GLY A 77 13.40 20.36 -10.81
C GLY A 77 14.24 19.30 -10.11
N LEU A 78 13.66 18.61 -9.13
CA LEU A 78 14.24 17.46 -8.42
C LEU A 78 14.74 16.36 -9.39
N PHE A 79 14.08 16.20 -10.54
CA PHE A 79 14.38 15.15 -11.51
C PHE A 79 15.35 15.59 -12.61
N SER A 80 15.92 16.81 -12.51
CA SER A 80 16.83 17.35 -13.53
C SER A 80 18.21 16.67 -13.57
N THR A 81 18.66 16.12 -12.44
CA THR A 81 19.93 15.39 -12.32
C THR A 81 19.71 14.03 -11.65
N PRO A 82 20.38 12.95 -12.11
CA PRO A 82 20.39 11.68 -11.40
C PRO A 82 21.01 11.84 -10.00
N GLY A 83 20.33 11.33 -8.99
CA GLY A 83 20.70 11.49 -7.58
C GLY A 83 19.91 10.55 -6.67
N SER A 84 20.38 10.40 -5.43
CA SER A 84 19.72 9.60 -4.39
C SER A 84 19.33 10.48 -3.22
N TYR A 85 18.08 10.39 -2.80
CA TYR A 85 17.51 11.11 -1.66
C TYR A 85 16.98 10.10 -0.65
N ASP A 86 17.23 10.31 0.63
CA ASP A 86 16.55 9.53 1.67
C ASP A 86 15.07 9.95 1.73
N ALA A 87 14.19 9.00 2.01
CA ALA A 87 12.75 9.17 1.93
C ALA A 87 12.06 8.63 3.20
N LEU A 88 11.02 9.34 3.65
CA LEU A 88 10.07 8.86 4.65
C LEU A 88 8.69 8.75 4.01
N LEU A 89 8.08 7.57 4.06
CA LEU A 89 6.74 7.31 3.54
C LEU A 89 5.78 7.12 4.71
N ARG A 90 4.66 7.85 4.72
CA ARG A 90 3.53 7.61 5.61
C ARG A 90 2.31 7.15 4.82
N PHE A 91 1.80 5.98 5.14
CA PHE A 91 0.54 5.44 4.62
C PHE A 91 -0.59 5.69 5.60
N SER A 92 -1.77 6.07 5.11
CA SER A 92 -2.93 6.46 5.93
C SER A 92 -4.26 6.18 5.23
N THR A 93 -5.36 6.25 5.97
CA THR A 93 -6.71 6.49 5.42
C THR A 93 -6.98 7.99 5.35
N LEU A 94 -8.12 8.43 4.79
CA LEU A 94 -8.45 9.86 4.56
C LEU A 94 -9.14 10.63 5.72
N PRO A 95 -10.05 10.04 6.53
CA PRO A 95 -10.80 10.78 7.55
C PRO A 95 -9.94 11.43 8.65
N GLY A 96 -10.51 12.45 9.31
CA GLY A 96 -9.97 13.04 10.55
C GLY A 96 -10.27 12.21 11.81
N ASP A 97 -11.20 11.27 11.72
CA ASP A 97 -11.46 10.28 12.77
C ASP A 97 -10.45 9.11 12.68
N ILE A 98 -10.03 8.57 13.82
CA ILE A 98 -9.30 7.28 13.88
C ILE A 98 -10.33 6.14 13.77
N LEU A 99 -10.66 5.75 12.54
CA LEU A 99 -11.67 4.73 12.27
C LEU A 99 -11.10 3.29 12.26
N ASP A 100 -11.97 2.33 12.52
CA ASP A 100 -11.76 0.90 12.29
C ASP A 100 -11.64 0.60 10.78
N ASP A 101 -10.68 -0.27 10.39
CA ASP A 101 -10.38 -0.61 8.98
C ASP A 101 -11.51 -1.34 8.22
N SER A 102 -12.60 -1.69 8.91
CA SER A 102 -13.87 -2.10 8.29
C SER A 102 -14.61 -0.95 7.60
N VAL A 103 -14.31 0.32 7.94
CA VAL A 103 -14.83 1.51 7.25
C VAL A 103 -13.93 1.81 6.05
N SER A 104 -14.33 1.35 4.86
CA SER A 104 -13.46 1.35 3.69
C SER A 104 -13.44 2.70 2.94
N VAL A 105 -12.43 3.50 3.23
CA VAL A 105 -12.19 4.84 2.66
C VAL A 105 -10.92 4.84 1.80
N PRO A 106 -10.68 5.86 0.94
CA PRO A 106 -9.47 5.93 0.13
C PRO A 106 -8.20 5.98 1.01
N ARG A 107 -7.06 5.69 0.39
CA ARG A 107 -5.74 5.64 1.03
C ARG A 107 -4.91 6.86 0.67
N GLY A 108 -4.25 7.45 1.68
CA GLY A 108 -3.21 8.45 1.49
C GLY A 108 -1.81 7.84 1.54
N LEU A 109 -0.90 8.39 0.73
CA LEU A 109 0.54 8.22 0.83
C LEU A 109 1.17 9.62 0.88
N ALA A 110 1.88 9.94 1.95
CA ALA A 110 2.76 11.10 2.00
C ALA A 110 4.22 10.62 1.88
N VAL A 111 5.02 11.28 1.04
CA VAL A 111 6.45 11.03 0.87
C VAL A 111 7.19 12.31 1.18
N LYS A 112 8.11 12.29 2.15
CA LYS A 112 9.06 13.37 2.44
C LYS A 112 10.44 12.92 1.99
N LEU A 113 11.07 13.71 1.12
CA LEU A 113 12.43 13.49 0.64
C LEU A 113 13.37 14.46 1.35
N PHE A 114 14.55 14.02 1.74
CA PHE A 114 15.54 14.83 2.48
C PHE A 114 16.77 15.16 1.62
N GLY A 115 17.42 16.29 1.91
CA GLY A 115 18.63 16.73 1.19
C GLY A 115 18.35 17.33 -0.20
N VAL A 116 17.13 17.81 -0.43
CA VAL A 116 16.71 18.44 -1.69
C VAL A 116 17.07 19.92 -1.68
N SER A 117 18.09 20.27 -2.47
CA SER A 117 18.58 21.65 -2.66
C SER A 117 17.99 22.32 -3.92
N GLY A 118 17.98 23.65 -3.91
CA GLY A 118 17.46 24.51 -4.99
C GLY A 118 16.50 25.58 -4.47
N ASP A 119 15.98 26.41 -5.37
CA ASP A 119 15.06 27.50 -5.03
C ASP A 119 13.80 26.97 -4.32
N ARG A 120 13.49 27.54 -3.16
CA ARG A 120 12.46 27.04 -2.22
C ARG A 120 11.13 27.77 -2.37
N LEU A 121 10.03 27.07 -2.12
CA LEU A 121 8.70 27.69 -2.07
C LEU A 121 8.59 28.66 -0.87
N PRO A 122 7.83 29.76 -1.00
CA PRO A 122 7.73 30.77 0.08
C PRO A 122 7.21 30.16 1.38
N GLY A 123 7.91 30.37 2.49
CA GLY A 123 7.66 29.72 3.79
C GLY A 123 8.44 28.42 4.03
N SER A 124 9.28 27.98 3.09
CA SER A 124 10.16 26.80 3.20
C SER A 124 11.63 27.11 2.84
N GLU A 125 12.04 28.39 2.97
CA GLU A 125 13.34 28.91 2.53
C GLU A 125 14.54 28.30 3.25
N ALA A 126 14.35 27.89 4.51
CA ALA A 126 15.37 27.21 5.31
C ALA A 126 15.37 25.68 5.13
N ASP A 127 14.36 25.11 4.46
CA ASP A 127 14.15 23.68 4.39
C ASP A 127 14.96 23.02 3.28
N THR A 128 15.36 21.77 3.51
CA THR A 128 16.02 20.92 2.50
C THR A 128 15.18 19.68 2.17
N THR A 129 13.86 19.80 2.26
CA THR A 129 12.91 18.71 2.03
C THR A 129 12.13 18.89 0.71
N GLN A 130 11.58 17.80 0.17
CA GLN A 130 10.52 17.86 -0.83
C GLN A 130 9.43 16.89 -0.41
N ASP A 131 8.27 17.43 -0.09
CA ASP A 131 7.09 16.67 0.28
C ASP A 131 6.21 16.43 -0.95
N LEU A 132 5.62 15.24 -1.03
CA LEU A 132 4.63 14.84 -2.01
C LEU A 132 3.47 14.20 -1.25
N ILE A 133 2.25 14.70 -1.46
CA ILE A 133 1.04 14.17 -0.83
C ILE A 133 0.16 13.57 -1.91
N LEU A 134 -0.15 12.29 -1.78
CA LEU A 134 -0.83 11.50 -2.80
C LEU A 134 -2.00 10.69 -2.21
N VAL A 135 -2.97 10.35 -3.05
CA VAL A 135 -4.14 9.51 -2.72
C VAL A 135 -4.31 8.44 -3.81
N ASN A 136 -4.86 7.27 -3.48
CA ASN A 136 -5.06 6.17 -4.44
C ASN A 136 -6.22 6.36 -5.45
N GLY A 137 -6.45 7.60 -5.91
CA GLY A 137 -7.38 7.92 -6.99
C GLY A 137 -6.77 8.97 -7.94
N PRO A 138 -7.00 8.88 -9.26
CA PRO A 138 -6.27 9.68 -10.27
C PRO A 138 -6.66 11.17 -10.35
N ALA A 139 -7.80 11.56 -9.77
CA ALA A 139 -8.29 12.93 -9.69
C ALA A 139 -8.91 13.21 -8.32
N PHE A 140 -9.06 14.49 -7.98
CA PHE A 140 -9.60 14.92 -6.69
C PHE A 140 -11.14 14.80 -6.69
N ALA A 141 -11.74 14.48 -5.54
CA ALA A 141 -13.18 14.23 -5.46
C ALA A 141 -14.06 15.50 -5.61
N ALA A 142 -13.45 16.68 -5.69
CA ALA A 142 -14.12 17.94 -5.96
C ALA A 142 -13.40 18.71 -7.09
N PRO A 143 -14.11 19.41 -7.99
CA PRO A 143 -13.48 20.18 -9.05
C PRO A 143 -12.71 21.39 -8.49
N THR A 144 -13.28 22.10 -7.50
CA THR A 144 -12.77 23.37 -6.97
C THR A 144 -12.76 23.40 -5.43
N PRO A 145 -12.02 24.34 -4.80
CA PRO A 145 -12.07 24.56 -3.35
C PRO A 145 -13.48 24.80 -2.81
N LYS A 146 -14.31 25.53 -3.57
CA LYS A 146 -15.69 25.87 -3.19
C LYS A 146 -16.58 24.63 -3.16
N ALA A 147 -16.44 23.75 -4.16
CA ALA A 147 -17.11 22.46 -4.16
C ALA A 147 -16.63 21.57 -3.00
N PHE A 148 -15.33 21.58 -2.69
CA PHE A 148 -14.78 20.83 -1.56
C PHE A 148 -15.32 21.34 -0.20
N LEU A 149 -15.40 22.67 -0.01
CA LEU A 149 -15.99 23.27 1.19
C LEU A 149 -17.48 22.91 1.33
N ALA A 150 -18.24 22.91 0.24
CA ALA A 150 -19.64 22.48 0.24
C ALA A 150 -19.78 21.00 0.66
N ASN A 151 -18.91 20.12 0.13
CA ASN A 151 -18.86 18.71 0.50
C ASN A 151 -18.50 18.52 1.98
N LEU A 152 -17.51 19.26 2.52
CA LEU A 152 -17.16 19.23 3.95
C LEU A 152 -18.30 19.71 4.84
N LYS A 153 -18.98 20.82 4.49
CA LYS A 153 -20.15 21.33 5.24
C LYS A 153 -21.34 20.38 5.18
N MET A 154 -21.48 19.56 4.14
CA MET A 154 -22.47 18.49 4.06
C MET A 154 -22.08 17.31 4.95
N LEU A 155 -20.81 16.89 4.88
CA LEU A 155 -20.24 15.82 5.70
C LEU A 155 -20.35 16.10 7.20
N ALA A 156 -20.02 17.32 7.64
CA ALA A 156 -20.11 17.75 9.03
C ALA A 156 -21.50 17.51 9.64
N LYS A 157 -22.59 17.73 8.87
CA LYS A 157 -23.97 17.45 9.28
C LYS A 157 -24.29 15.96 9.48
N THR A 158 -23.41 15.07 9.05
CA THR A 158 -23.52 13.61 9.23
C THR A 158 -22.55 13.06 10.29
N THR A 159 -21.57 13.86 10.74
CA THR A 159 -20.50 13.43 11.64
C THR A 159 -21.00 13.05 13.05
N ASP A 160 -22.11 13.63 13.52
CA ASP A 160 -22.80 13.27 14.77
C ASP A 160 -23.37 11.82 14.79
N SER A 161 -23.21 11.09 13.69
CA SER A 161 -23.54 9.66 13.61
C SER A 161 -22.51 8.81 14.35
N GLY A 162 -22.94 8.08 15.39
CA GLY A 162 -22.08 7.15 16.14
C GLY A 162 -21.41 6.07 15.25
N GLU A 163 -20.28 5.53 15.72
CA GLU A 163 -19.38 4.66 14.93
C GLU A 163 -20.09 3.45 14.28
N GLY A 164 -21.06 2.83 14.99
CA GLY A 164 -21.86 1.72 14.45
C GLY A 164 -22.73 2.12 13.24
N LEU A 165 -23.21 3.36 13.20
CA LEU A 165 -23.96 3.90 12.06
C LEU A 165 -23.02 4.25 10.89
N LYS A 166 -21.81 4.78 11.17
CA LYS A 166 -20.75 4.98 10.16
C LYS A 166 -20.33 3.65 9.50
N LYS A 167 -20.14 2.58 10.29
CA LYS A 167 -19.86 1.21 9.79
C LYS A 167 -20.99 0.65 8.92
N GLY A 168 -22.24 0.78 9.38
CA GLY A 168 -23.42 0.36 8.62
C GLY A 168 -23.57 1.09 7.28
N LEU A 169 -23.39 2.41 7.28
CA LEU A 169 -23.45 3.24 6.07
C LEU A 169 -22.33 2.90 5.08
N SER A 170 -21.08 2.72 5.55
CA SER A 170 -19.96 2.30 4.71
C SER A 170 -20.22 0.95 4.03
N ALA A 171 -20.74 -0.05 4.75
CA ALA A 171 -21.06 -1.36 4.16
C ALA A 171 -22.14 -1.27 3.05
N VAL A 172 -23.13 -0.39 3.22
CA VAL A 172 -24.13 -0.09 2.17
C VAL A 172 -23.46 0.61 0.98
N LEU A 173 -22.64 1.64 1.23
CA LEU A 173 -21.96 2.39 0.17
C LEU A 173 -20.96 1.53 -0.62
N GLN A 174 -20.24 0.61 0.01
CA GLN A 174 -19.37 -0.36 -0.69
C GLN A 174 -20.17 -1.28 -1.62
N THR A 175 -21.39 -1.66 -1.21
CA THR A 175 -22.29 -2.47 -2.03
C THR A 175 -22.80 -1.68 -3.23
N VAL A 176 -23.10 -0.39 -3.06
CA VAL A 176 -23.51 0.52 -4.14
C VAL A 176 -22.33 0.81 -5.10
N ASP A 177 -21.14 1.14 -4.60
CA ASP A 177 -19.97 1.42 -5.43
C ASP A 177 -19.60 0.20 -6.27
N ALA A 178 -19.50 -0.98 -5.65
CA ALA A 178 -19.20 -2.22 -6.37
C ALA A 178 -20.25 -2.55 -7.46
N ALA A 179 -21.53 -2.21 -7.25
CA ALA A 179 -22.56 -2.37 -8.28
C ALA A 179 -22.40 -1.34 -9.42
N LEU A 180 -22.10 -0.08 -9.10
CA LEU A 180 -21.84 0.98 -10.08
C LEU A 180 -20.56 0.68 -10.90
N GLU A 181 -19.50 0.17 -10.27
CA GLU A 181 -18.28 -0.27 -10.97
C GLU A 181 -18.57 -1.35 -12.00
N THR A 182 -19.48 -2.30 -11.74
CA THR A 182 -19.83 -3.34 -12.73
C THR A 182 -20.53 -2.80 -13.99
N VAL A 183 -21.08 -1.58 -13.93
CA VAL A 183 -21.66 -0.87 -15.09
C VAL A 183 -20.76 0.28 -15.58
N GLY A 184 -19.52 0.37 -15.09
CA GLY A 184 -18.52 1.35 -15.51
C GLY A 184 -18.71 2.75 -14.91
N ILE A 185 -19.52 2.89 -13.86
CA ILE A 185 -19.76 4.16 -13.16
C ILE A 185 -18.94 4.15 -11.87
N GLN A 186 -17.98 5.07 -11.72
CA GLN A 186 -17.31 5.33 -10.44
C GLN A 186 -17.82 6.65 -9.85
N SER A 187 -18.05 6.68 -8.54
CA SER A 187 -18.52 7.89 -7.85
C SER A 187 -17.51 8.32 -6.79
N PRO A 188 -16.72 9.38 -7.05
CA PRO A 188 -15.73 9.89 -6.09
C PRO A 188 -16.35 10.23 -4.73
N THR A 189 -17.60 10.68 -4.72
CA THR A 189 -18.36 10.94 -3.49
C THR A 189 -18.65 9.65 -2.72
N ILE A 190 -19.16 8.61 -3.37
CA ILE A 190 -19.46 7.32 -2.70
C ILE A 190 -18.17 6.70 -2.15
N GLN A 191 -17.09 6.71 -2.93
CA GLN A 191 -15.78 6.22 -2.49
C GLN A 191 -15.26 6.98 -1.26
N THR A 192 -15.34 8.32 -1.27
CA THR A 192 -14.96 9.18 -0.13
C THR A 192 -15.83 8.93 1.11
N LEU A 193 -17.13 8.67 0.93
CA LEU A 193 -18.08 8.39 2.01
C LEU A 193 -17.98 6.98 2.62
N GLY A 194 -16.96 6.20 2.25
CA GLY A 194 -16.73 4.86 2.77
C GLY A 194 -17.19 3.73 1.85
N GLY A 195 -17.40 4.01 0.56
CA GLY A 195 -17.70 3.01 -0.46
C GLY A 195 -16.49 2.47 -1.22
N ALA A 196 -15.28 3.01 -0.99
CA ALA A 196 -14.08 2.62 -1.72
C ALA A 196 -13.78 1.12 -1.54
N PRO A 197 -13.23 0.41 -2.55
CA PRO A 197 -12.76 -0.95 -2.39
C PRO A 197 -11.75 -1.07 -1.23
N ASN A 198 -11.93 -2.03 -0.31
CA ASN A 198 -11.02 -2.23 0.82
C ASN A 198 -9.73 -2.96 0.38
N THR A 199 -8.97 -2.35 -0.51
CA THR A 199 -7.78 -2.96 -1.13
C THR A 199 -6.52 -2.79 -0.29
N HIS A 200 -5.55 -3.67 -0.55
CA HIS A 200 -4.27 -3.70 0.15
C HIS A 200 -3.39 -2.48 -0.23
N PRO A 201 -3.07 -1.55 0.70
CA PRO A 201 -2.47 -0.26 0.36
C PRO A 201 -1.16 -0.34 -0.43
N LEU A 202 -0.29 -1.32 -0.12
CA LEU A 202 0.98 -1.50 -0.83
C LEU A 202 0.83 -1.87 -2.33
N GLY A 203 -0.32 -2.41 -2.75
CA GLY A 203 -0.62 -2.74 -4.14
C GLY A 203 -1.29 -1.61 -4.93
N GLU A 204 -1.56 -0.47 -4.30
CA GLU A 204 -2.24 0.68 -4.89
C GLU A 204 -1.26 1.61 -5.63
N THR A 205 -1.76 2.28 -6.67
CA THR A 205 -1.06 3.44 -7.27
C THR A 205 -1.62 4.72 -6.66
N TYR A 206 -0.73 5.60 -6.21
CA TYR A 206 -1.07 6.85 -5.57
C TYR A 206 -0.78 8.02 -6.52
N TYR A 207 -1.62 9.06 -6.50
CA TYR A 207 -1.53 10.21 -7.40
C TYR A 207 -1.57 11.51 -6.61
N THR A 208 -0.90 12.57 -7.08
CA THR A 208 -1.07 13.91 -6.50
C THR A 208 -2.50 14.44 -6.65
N GLN A 209 -3.31 13.87 -7.55
CA GLN A 209 -4.66 14.27 -7.98
C GLN A 209 -4.72 15.64 -8.66
N VAL A 210 -4.02 16.61 -8.09
CA VAL A 210 -3.92 18.01 -8.53
C VAL A 210 -2.59 18.28 -9.26
N PRO A 211 -2.56 19.25 -10.17
CA PRO A 211 -1.38 19.59 -10.95
C PRO A 211 -0.34 20.41 -10.17
N LEU A 212 0.90 20.34 -10.62
CA LEU A 212 2.02 21.16 -10.17
C LEU A 212 2.81 21.70 -11.37
N ARG A 213 3.53 22.79 -11.14
CA ARG A 213 4.62 23.21 -12.02
C ARG A 213 5.68 22.11 -12.03
N HIS A 214 6.26 21.84 -13.18
CA HIS A 214 7.32 20.85 -13.40
C HIS A 214 8.46 21.52 -14.17
N GLY A 215 9.22 22.36 -13.48
CA GLY A 215 10.25 23.23 -14.04
C GLY A 215 9.68 24.21 -15.06
N GLY A 216 9.90 23.92 -16.34
CA GLY A 216 9.36 24.66 -17.48
C GLY A 216 7.94 24.24 -17.92
N TYR A 217 7.35 23.19 -17.34
CA TYR A 217 6.08 22.58 -17.79
C TYR A 217 5.07 22.44 -16.65
N ILE A 218 3.93 21.82 -16.93
CA ILE A 218 2.87 21.46 -15.96
C ILE A 218 2.74 19.94 -15.91
N ALA A 219 2.55 19.36 -14.73
CA ALA A 219 2.43 17.91 -14.56
C ALA A 219 1.50 17.47 -13.42
N LYS A 220 1.10 16.20 -13.44
CA LYS A 220 0.67 15.42 -12.27
C LYS A 220 1.73 14.35 -11.97
N ILE A 221 1.85 13.93 -10.71
CA ILE A 221 2.79 12.88 -10.28
C ILE A 221 2.02 11.67 -9.75
N SER A 222 2.54 10.47 -9.99
CA SER A 222 2.06 9.24 -9.34
C SER A 222 3.22 8.42 -8.74
N VAL A 223 2.89 7.55 -7.79
CA VAL A 223 3.77 6.55 -7.18
C VAL A 223 3.11 5.19 -7.32
N ALA A 224 3.71 4.30 -8.09
CA ALA A 224 3.10 3.05 -8.55
C ALA A 224 3.99 1.83 -8.24
N PRO A 225 3.43 0.71 -7.74
CA PRO A 225 4.21 -0.46 -7.34
C PRO A 225 4.82 -1.17 -8.56
N VAL A 226 6.06 -1.66 -8.42
CA VAL A 226 6.77 -2.40 -9.47
C VAL A 226 7.50 -3.66 -9.00
N SER A 227 7.78 -3.84 -7.70
CA SER A 227 8.31 -5.12 -7.21
C SER A 227 7.21 -6.20 -7.14
N PRO A 228 7.53 -7.48 -7.42
CA PRO A 228 6.53 -8.55 -7.48
C PRO A 228 5.61 -8.64 -6.26
N ASN A 229 6.17 -8.55 -5.04
CA ASN A 229 5.44 -8.56 -3.77
C ASN A 229 4.38 -7.46 -3.63
N LEU A 230 4.52 -6.35 -4.35
CA LEU A 230 3.53 -5.27 -4.37
C LEU A 230 2.54 -5.44 -5.52
N THR A 231 3.04 -5.79 -6.71
CA THR A 231 2.19 -5.97 -7.91
C THR A 231 1.24 -7.16 -7.79
N GLU A 232 1.59 -8.21 -7.03
CA GLU A 232 0.70 -9.33 -6.72
C GLU A 232 -0.44 -8.95 -5.76
N LEU A 233 -0.34 -7.81 -5.06
CA LEU A 233 -1.36 -7.28 -4.16
C LEU A 233 -2.34 -6.32 -4.86
N ALA A 234 -2.08 -5.92 -6.10
CA ALA A 234 -2.94 -4.99 -6.84
C ALA A 234 -4.37 -5.54 -6.97
N GLY A 235 -5.35 -4.76 -6.47
CA GLY A 235 -6.77 -5.17 -6.42
C GLY A 235 -7.10 -6.28 -5.42
N SER A 236 -6.14 -6.76 -4.62
CA SER A 236 -6.41 -7.70 -3.53
C SER A 236 -7.15 -6.99 -2.39
N LYS A 237 -8.18 -7.65 -1.83
CA LYS A 237 -9.01 -7.10 -0.75
C LYS A 237 -8.49 -7.56 0.62
N VAL A 238 -8.48 -6.63 1.57
CA VAL A 238 -8.18 -6.87 2.99
C VAL A 238 -9.47 -7.26 3.71
N ASP A 239 -9.42 -8.38 4.45
CA ASP A 239 -10.49 -8.75 5.37
C ASP A 239 -10.27 -8.01 6.70
N ALA A 240 -11.09 -6.99 6.94
CA ALA A 240 -11.08 -6.19 8.16
C ALA A 240 -12.13 -6.63 9.19
N SER A 241 -12.82 -7.76 8.99
CA SER A 241 -13.89 -8.21 9.87
C SER A 241 -13.38 -8.51 11.28
N GLY A 242 -13.74 -7.66 12.25
CA GLY A 242 -13.26 -7.74 13.63
C GLY A 242 -11.77 -7.42 13.80
N ARG A 243 -11.13 -6.81 12.79
CA ARG A 243 -9.71 -6.44 12.76
C ARG A 243 -9.60 -4.92 12.58
N PRO A 244 -9.64 -4.13 13.67
CA PRO A 244 -9.69 -2.68 13.56
C PRO A 244 -8.43 -2.08 12.92
N ASP A 245 -7.30 -2.78 12.92
CA ASP A 245 -6.02 -2.37 12.33
C ASP A 245 -5.59 -3.28 11.14
N ALA A 246 -6.54 -3.94 10.47
CA ALA A 246 -6.27 -4.91 9.39
C ALA A 246 -5.29 -4.42 8.31
N LEU A 247 -5.38 -3.14 7.91
CA LEU A 247 -4.50 -2.56 6.91
C LEU A 247 -3.06 -2.46 7.44
N ARG A 248 -2.89 -2.03 8.70
CA ARG A 248 -1.57 -1.95 9.36
C ARG A 248 -0.97 -3.35 9.55
N GLU A 249 -1.79 -4.32 9.93
CA GLU A 249 -1.39 -5.73 10.10
C GLU A 249 -0.94 -6.39 8.79
N ASP A 250 -1.71 -6.24 7.70
CA ASP A 250 -1.42 -6.89 6.42
C ASP A 250 -0.25 -6.20 5.71
N MET A 251 -0.17 -4.86 5.76
CA MET A 251 1.02 -4.12 5.31
C MET A 251 2.29 -4.53 6.08
N GLY A 252 2.17 -4.71 7.41
CA GLY A 252 3.28 -5.12 8.25
C GLY A 252 3.86 -6.50 7.88
N GLN A 253 3.02 -7.44 7.45
CA GLN A 253 3.47 -8.75 6.97
C GLN A 253 4.30 -8.65 5.69
N VAL A 254 3.94 -7.78 4.76
CA VAL A 254 4.65 -7.61 3.48
C VAL A 254 5.96 -6.84 3.66
N LEU A 255 5.94 -5.76 4.47
CA LEU A 255 7.09 -4.86 4.64
C LEU A 255 8.29 -5.51 5.33
N ILE A 256 8.08 -6.55 6.16
CA ILE A 256 9.18 -7.25 6.86
C ILE A 256 9.86 -8.34 6.01
N GLU A 257 9.24 -8.81 4.93
CA GLU A 257 9.74 -9.99 4.18
C GLU A 257 10.80 -9.64 3.14
N GLN A 258 10.62 -8.54 2.41
CA GLN A 258 11.51 -8.13 1.33
C GLN A 258 11.34 -6.66 0.94
N ASP A 259 12.34 -6.14 0.21
CA ASP A 259 12.32 -4.79 -0.33
C ASP A 259 11.07 -4.55 -1.18
N SER A 260 10.51 -3.36 -0.98
CA SER A 260 9.28 -2.88 -1.61
C SER A 260 9.63 -1.70 -2.52
N ILE A 261 9.32 -1.82 -3.81
CA ILE A 261 9.81 -0.90 -4.85
C ILE A 261 8.63 -0.31 -5.63
N TRP A 262 8.56 1.02 -5.66
CA TRP A 262 7.66 1.80 -6.49
C TRP A 262 8.45 2.60 -7.53
N GLU A 263 7.78 3.00 -8.60
CA GLU A 263 8.22 4.08 -9.49
C GLU A 263 7.48 5.37 -9.14
N LEU A 264 8.21 6.47 -9.03
CA LEU A 264 7.65 7.81 -9.10
C LEU A 264 7.61 8.20 -10.58
N ARG A 265 6.40 8.53 -11.06
CA ARG A 265 6.10 8.79 -12.46
C ARG A 265 5.51 10.19 -12.64
N VAL A 266 5.76 10.79 -13.79
CA VAL A 266 5.29 12.13 -14.18
C VAL A 266 4.39 12.01 -15.41
N GLN A 267 3.22 12.65 -15.37
CA GLN A 267 2.32 12.84 -16.49
C GLN A 267 2.32 14.33 -16.85
N LEU A 268 2.75 14.70 -18.05
CA LEU A 268 2.84 16.10 -18.48
C LEU A 268 1.48 16.58 -19.01
N CYS A 269 1.12 17.83 -18.74
CA CYS A 269 -0.03 18.47 -19.38
C CYS A 269 0.27 18.71 -20.87
N THR A 270 -0.62 18.28 -21.77
CA THR A 270 -0.49 18.46 -23.23
C THR A 270 -1.58 19.35 -23.85
N ASP A 271 -2.64 19.64 -23.11
CA ASP A 271 -3.84 20.36 -23.56
C ASP A 271 -4.55 20.98 -22.35
N LEU A 272 -4.63 22.30 -22.23
CA LEU A 272 -5.23 22.97 -21.05
C LEU A 272 -6.75 22.88 -20.99
N GLU A 273 -7.44 22.51 -22.07
CA GLU A 273 -8.90 22.33 -22.07
C GLU A 273 -9.25 20.92 -21.54
N LYS A 274 -8.48 19.90 -21.94
CA LYS A 274 -8.65 18.51 -21.48
C LYS A 274 -7.93 18.20 -20.17
N MET A 275 -6.85 18.92 -19.87
CA MET A 275 -6.02 18.75 -18.68
C MET A 275 -5.98 20.06 -17.86
N PRO A 276 -7.14 20.55 -17.39
CA PRO A 276 -7.26 21.86 -16.77
C PRO A 276 -6.49 21.98 -15.45
N VAL A 277 -6.01 23.19 -15.17
CA VAL A 277 -5.32 23.53 -13.92
C VAL A 277 -6.29 23.77 -12.76
N GLU A 278 -7.43 24.41 -13.02
CA GLU A 278 -8.38 24.85 -12.00
C GLU A 278 -9.52 23.85 -11.71
N ASP A 279 -9.72 22.84 -12.56
CA ASP A 279 -10.62 21.72 -12.29
C ASP A 279 -9.80 20.47 -11.91
N SER A 280 -9.80 20.17 -10.62
CA SER A 280 -9.05 19.06 -10.03
C SER A 280 -9.74 17.70 -10.16
N SER A 281 -10.99 17.66 -10.64
CA SER A 281 -11.78 16.42 -10.80
C SER A 281 -11.54 15.72 -12.14
N VAL A 282 -10.89 16.40 -13.10
CA VAL A 282 -10.57 15.83 -14.42
C VAL A 282 -9.39 14.86 -14.35
N VAL A 283 -9.64 13.60 -14.70
CA VAL A 283 -8.62 12.60 -15.01
C VAL A 283 -8.04 12.89 -16.39
N TRP A 284 -6.71 13.00 -16.48
CA TRP A 284 -6.01 13.25 -17.73
C TRP A 284 -5.80 11.93 -18.50
N ASP A 285 -6.20 11.84 -19.77
CA ASP A 285 -6.13 10.57 -20.53
C ASP A 285 -4.68 10.13 -20.75
N GLU A 286 -4.32 8.98 -20.17
CA GLU A 286 -3.01 8.34 -20.31
C GLU A 286 -2.65 7.95 -21.75
N LYS A 287 -3.63 7.91 -22.68
CA LYS A 287 -3.38 7.71 -24.11
C LYS A 287 -2.87 8.96 -24.81
N GLU A 288 -3.23 10.15 -24.30
CA GLU A 288 -2.75 11.45 -24.80
C GLU A 288 -1.42 11.84 -24.14
N SER A 289 -1.32 11.65 -22.82
CA SER A 289 -0.10 11.84 -22.05
C SER A 289 0.05 10.75 -20.98
N PRO A 290 0.98 9.78 -21.13
CA PRO A 290 1.16 8.69 -20.18
C PRO A 290 1.95 9.10 -18.93
N TYR A 291 1.77 8.37 -17.83
CA TYR A 291 2.69 8.45 -16.68
C TYR A 291 4.04 7.78 -17.00
N VAL A 292 5.10 8.57 -17.10
CA VAL A 292 6.47 8.10 -17.38
C VAL A 292 7.31 8.07 -16.12
N ALA A 293 7.99 6.96 -15.83
CA ALA A 293 8.87 6.85 -14.67
C ALA A 293 10.06 7.81 -14.74
N VAL A 294 10.28 8.56 -13.66
CA VAL A 294 11.42 9.50 -13.50
C VAL A 294 12.30 9.16 -12.30
N ALA A 295 11.78 8.40 -11.33
CA ALA A 295 12.57 7.94 -10.18
C ALA A 295 12.05 6.60 -9.66
N ARG A 296 12.91 5.87 -8.94
CA ARG A 296 12.57 4.63 -8.23
C ARG A 296 12.59 4.88 -6.72
N LEU A 297 11.53 4.50 -6.03
CA LEU A 297 11.41 4.59 -4.58
C LEU A 297 11.53 3.18 -3.98
N THR A 298 12.62 2.93 -3.25
CA THR A 298 12.93 1.63 -2.64
C THR A 298 12.84 1.73 -1.12
N VAL A 299 11.96 0.95 -0.51
CA VAL A 299 11.84 0.75 0.93
C VAL A 299 12.45 -0.62 1.26
N PRO A 300 13.59 -0.70 1.99
CA PRO A 300 14.15 -1.98 2.39
C PRO A 300 13.25 -2.69 3.40
N ALA A 301 13.38 -4.02 3.51
CA ALA A 301 12.61 -4.82 4.46
C ALA A 301 12.74 -4.28 5.91
N GLN A 302 11.62 -3.90 6.53
CA GLN A 302 11.56 -3.29 7.87
C GLN A 302 10.17 -3.41 8.52
N LEU A 303 10.05 -3.10 9.81
CA LEU A 303 8.76 -2.96 10.47
C LEU A 303 7.99 -1.77 9.87
N GLY A 304 6.76 -2.01 9.41
CA GLY A 304 5.88 -0.93 8.95
C GLY A 304 5.34 -0.05 10.08
N TRP A 305 5.22 -0.60 11.29
CA TRP A 305 4.73 0.08 12.49
C TRP A 305 5.29 -0.57 13.75
N GLU A 306 5.84 0.22 14.66
CA GLU A 306 6.29 -0.19 15.98
C GLU A 306 5.50 0.60 17.04
N ARG A 307 4.69 -0.09 17.86
CA ARG A 307 3.79 0.56 18.82
C ARG A 307 4.55 1.40 19.84
N GLY A 308 4.08 2.62 20.06
CA GLY A 308 4.73 3.66 20.85
C GLY A 308 5.68 4.52 20.01
N LEU A 309 6.57 3.90 19.24
CA LEU A 309 7.60 4.60 18.47
C LEU A 309 7.05 5.22 17.19
N SER A 310 6.27 4.47 16.40
CA SER A 310 5.69 4.96 15.15
C SER A 310 4.63 6.03 15.38
N GLU A 311 3.87 5.95 16.48
CA GLU A 311 2.97 7.02 16.93
C GLU A 311 3.75 8.31 17.23
N GLN A 312 4.88 8.24 17.94
CA GLN A 312 5.73 9.40 18.22
C GLN A 312 6.39 9.98 16.96
N GLN A 313 6.94 9.13 16.09
CA GLN A 313 7.52 9.53 14.81
C GLN A 313 6.47 10.21 13.92
N GLU A 314 5.27 9.63 13.84
CA GLU A 314 4.14 10.22 13.14
C GLU A 314 3.72 11.56 13.77
N GLN A 315 3.71 11.69 15.09
CA GLN A 315 3.39 12.95 15.77
C GLN A 315 4.48 14.02 15.59
N ALA A 316 5.75 13.65 15.45
CA ALA A 316 6.85 14.58 15.20
C ALA A 316 6.85 15.15 13.76
N VAL A 317 6.47 14.35 12.76
CA VAL A 317 6.58 14.76 11.33
C VAL A 317 5.36 15.50 10.79
N SER A 318 5.58 16.66 10.17
CA SER A 318 4.61 17.33 9.30
C SER A 318 4.90 17.01 7.82
N PHE A 319 3.85 17.10 7.00
CA PHE A 319 3.97 17.01 5.56
C PHE A 319 3.15 18.14 4.95
N SER A 320 3.68 18.86 3.96
CA SER A 320 2.96 19.93 3.27
C SER A 320 3.28 19.92 1.77
N PRO A 321 2.31 19.99 0.85
CA PRO A 321 2.60 20.09 -0.58
C PRO A 321 3.39 21.36 -0.93
N TRP A 322 3.44 22.35 -0.02
CA TRP A 322 4.18 23.59 -0.17
C TRP A 322 5.60 23.54 0.44
N HIS A 323 6.04 22.40 1.00
CA HIS A 323 7.44 22.17 1.35
C HIS A 323 8.18 21.55 0.17
N GLY A 324 8.89 22.37 -0.61
CA GLY A 324 9.56 21.88 -1.80
C GLY A 324 10.19 22.98 -2.67
N LEU A 325 10.61 22.56 -3.86
CA LEU A 325 11.23 23.45 -4.84
C LEU A 325 10.19 24.34 -5.55
N VAL A 326 10.57 25.56 -5.90
CA VAL A 326 9.79 26.43 -6.82
C VAL A 326 9.54 25.72 -8.16
N ALA A 327 10.48 24.89 -8.60
CA ALA A 327 10.33 24.05 -9.79
C ALA A 327 9.20 23.01 -9.68
N HIS A 328 8.72 22.70 -8.47
CA HIS A 328 7.63 21.79 -8.16
C HIS A 328 6.44 22.47 -7.45
N GLN A 329 6.27 23.78 -7.67
CA GLN A 329 5.18 24.57 -7.10
C GLN A 329 3.80 23.91 -7.34
N PRO A 330 2.99 23.67 -6.29
CA PRO A 330 1.59 23.28 -6.44
C PRO A 330 0.78 24.40 -7.11
N ILE A 331 0.00 24.09 -8.15
CA ILE A 331 -0.79 25.08 -8.90
C ILE A 331 -2.28 24.73 -8.94
N GLY A 332 -3.13 25.73 -9.20
CA GLY A 332 -4.58 25.58 -9.24
C GLY A 332 -5.25 25.77 -7.87
N GLY A 333 -6.53 26.14 -7.86
CA GLY A 333 -7.25 26.61 -6.68
C GLY A 333 -7.21 25.65 -5.49
N VAL A 334 -7.33 24.33 -5.73
CA VAL A 334 -7.23 23.31 -4.66
C VAL A 334 -5.86 23.36 -3.99
N ASN A 335 -4.77 23.54 -4.75
CA ASN A 335 -3.43 23.67 -4.17
C ASN A 335 -3.22 25.01 -3.46
N ARG A 336 -3.72 26.11 -4.02
CA ARG A 336 -3.67 27.43 -3.36
C ARG A 336 -4.40 27.40 -2.01
N ALA A 337 -5.57 26.75 -1.94
CA ALA A 337 -6.31 26.56 -0.70
C ALA A 337 -5.60 25.66 0.32
N ARG A 338 -4.86 24.65 -0.14
CA ARG A 338 -4.09 23.76 0.74
C ARG A 338 -2.98 24.48 1.51
N LYS A 339 -2.38 25.57 1.00
CA LYS A 339 -1.29 26.27 1.70
C LYS A 339 -1.70 26.73 3.13
N PRO A 340 -2.63 27.70 3.29
CA PRO A 340 -3.03 28.18 4.61
C PRO A 340 -3.75 27.12 5.44
N THR A 341 -4.39 26.12 4.81
CA THR A 341 -5.04 25.02 5.55
C THR A 341 -4.00 24.14 6.24
N TYR A 342 -2.88 23.82 5.58
CA TYR A 342 -1.80 23.03 6.16
C TYR A 342 -1.03 23.83 7.21
N GLU A 343 -0.72 25.11 6.94
CA GLU A 343 -0.09 26.02 7.91
C GLU A 343 -0.93 26.16 9.19
N MET A 344 -2.24 26.36 9.06
CA MET A 344 -3.17 26.42 10.19
C MET A 344 -3.22 25.09 10.96
N SER A 345 -3.28 23.96 10.25
CA SER A 345 -3.38 22.62 10.86
C SER A 345 -2.13 22.23 11.65
N THR A 346 -0.93 22.63 11.21
CA THR A 346 0.31 22.44 11.98
C THR A 346 0.37 23.35 13.22
N GLN A 347 -0.10 24.60 13.12
CA GLN A 347 -0.12 25.56 14.23
C GLN A 347 -1.19 25.27 15.30
N SER A 348 -2.38 24.79 14.91
CA SER A 348 -3.48 24.49 15.85
C SER A 348 -3.34 23.13 16.53
N SER A 349 -2.38 22.32 16.11
CA SER A 349 -1.95 21.15 16.88
C SER A 349 -1.00 21.62 17.99
N ASP A 350 -1.14 21.12 19.22
CA ASP A 350 -0.21 21.37 20.35
C ASP A 350 1.15 20.64 20.19
N ARG A 351 1.61 20.57 18.93
CA ARG A 351 2.87 19.95 18.47
C ARG A 351 4.05 20.92 18.61
N SER A 352 3.80 22.15 19.05
CA SER A 352 4.79 23.17 19.42
C SER A 352 5.65 22.79 20.62
N ILE A 353 5.26 21.77 21.39
CA ILE A 353 6.00 21.27 22.57
C ILE A 353 7.18 20.36 22.18
N LEU A 354 7.15 19.75 20.98
CA LEU A 354 8.29 19.02 20.42
C LEU A 354 8.91 19.85 19.29
N PRO A 355 10.24 19.98 19.20
CA PRO A 355 10.87 20.72 18.12
C PRO A 355 10.51 20.08 16.78
N HIS A 356 9.94 20.89 15.87
CA HIS A 356 9.73 20.48 14.49
C HIS A 356 11.08 20.13 13.88
N THR A 357 11.26 18.85 13.57
CA THR A 357 12.54 18.31 13.13
C THR A 357 12.40 17.72 11.74
N ASP A 358 12.39 18.61 10.75
CA ASP A 358 12.67 18.27 9.34
C ASP A 358 14.16 17.93 9.11
N ASP A 359 15.01 18.04 10.14
CA ASP A 359 16.36 17.49 10.15
C ASP A 359 16.34 15.94 10.23
N ARG A 360 16.97 15.33 9.24
CA ARG A 360 17.34 13.90 9.17
C ARG A 360 17.78 13.30 10.51
N SER A 361 18.56 14.03 11.32
CA SER A 361 19.15 13.49 12.54
C SER A 361 18.13 12.99 13.57
N SER A 362 16.95 13.62 13.65
CA SER A 362 15.86 13.21 14.55
C SER A 362 15.27 11.85 14.18
N PHE A 363 15.21 11.54 12.87
CA PHE A 363 14.66 10.29 12.37
C PHE A 363 15.58 9.10 12.65
N ASP A 364 16.90 9.31 12.72
CA ASP A 364 17.88 8.26 13.00
C ASP A 364 18.12 8.04 14.51
N ALA A 365 17.88 9.06 15.36
CA ALA A 365 17.94 8.94 16.82
C ALA A 365 16.98 7.91 17.43
N ALA A 366 15.93 7.53 16.69
CA ALA A 366 14.95 6.51 17.07
C ALA A 366 15.45 5.05 16.93
N SER A 367 16.66 4.81 16.40
CA SER A 367 17.21 3.46 16.22
C SER A 367 18.52 3.31 16.99
N PRO A 368 18.50 2.74 18.22
CA PRO A 368 19.73 2.35 18.90
C PRO A 368 20.49 1.36 18.03
N GLY A 369 21.68 1.77 17.57
CA GLY A 369 22.57 0.94 16.75
C GLY A 369 23.07 -0.27 17.54
N MET A 370 22.25 -1.32 17.60
CA MET A 370 22.54 -2.50 18.40
C MET A 370 23.59 -3.36 17.68
N SER A 371 24.86 -3.05 17.95
CA SER A 371 25.97 -3.97 17.75
C SER A 371 25.74 -5.18 18.67
N ILE A 372 25.05 -6.20 18.17
CA ILE A 372 24.68 -7.39 18.95
C ILE A 372 25.95 -8.19 19.27
N SER A 373 26.47 -8.02 20.49
CA SER A 373 27.50 -8.92 21.00
C SER A 373 26.93 -10.33 21.20
N SER A 374 27.81 -11.33 21.18
CA SER A 374 27.46 -12.76 21.17
C SER A 374 26.70 -13.27 22.41
N ALA A 375 26.50 -12.45 23.44
CA ALA A 375 25.74 -12.80 24.64
C ALA A 375 24.21 -12.79 24.40
N SER A 376 23.67 -11.83 23.65
CA SER A 376 22.21 -11.66 23.49
C SER A 376 21.54 -12.82 22.74
N TRP A 377 22.28 -13.52 21.87
CA TRP A 377 21.79 -14.69 21.14
C TRP A 377 21.36 -15.85 22.06
N MET A 378 21.95 -15.99 23.26
CA MET A 378 21.56 -17.06 24.18
C MET A 378 20.24 -16.77 24.92
N ILE A 379 19.90 -15.49 25.13
CA ILE A 379 18.66 -15.08 25.79
C ILE A 379 17.48 -15.16 24.80
N VAL A 380 17.66 -14.66 23.57
CA VAL A 380 16.63 -14.74 22.53
C VAL A 380 16.32 -16.20 22.17
N ALA A 381 17.33 -17.05 22.00
CA ALA A 381 17.13 -18.47 21.72
C ALA A 381 16.43 -19.24 22.87
N ALA A 382 16.59 -18.80 24.12
CA ALA A 382 15.87 -19.37 25.27
C ALA A 382 14.39 -18.96 25.27
N CYS A 383 14.08 -17.70 24.96
CA CYS A 383 12.70 -17.22 24.82
C CYS A 383 11.97 -17.86 23.63
N GLU A 384 12.62 -17.97 22.46
CA GLU A 384 12.03 -18.67 21.31
C GLU A 384 11.71 -20.15 21.60
N ALA A 385 12.57 -20.83 22.37
CA ALA A 385 12.34 -22.23 22.75
C ALA A 385 11.12 -22.40 23.66
N ALA A 386 10.85 -21.45 24.57
CA ALA A 386 9.66 -21.43 25.41
C ALA A 386 8.38 -21.15 24.58
N VAL A 387 8.40 -20.10 23.76
CA VAL A 387 7.26 -19.71 22.90
C VAL A 387 6.89 -20.83 21.91
N LEU A 388 7.88 -21.52 21.33
CA LEU A 388 7.63 -22.67 20.44
C LEU A 388 7.10 -23.91 21.17
N ALA A 389 7.38 -24.09 22.46
CA ALA A 389 6.82 -25.16 23.27
C ALA A 389 5.34 -24.91 23.60
N ASP A 390 4.99 -23.68 23.96
CA ASP A 390 3.60 -23.29 24.21
C ASP A 390 2.76 -23.30 22.93
N LEU A 391 3.31 -22.81 21.80
CA LEU A 391 2.62 -22.86 20.51
C LEU A 391 2.34 -24.31 20.07
N HIS A 392 3.29 -25.24 20.25
CA HIS A 392 3.06 -26.66 19.99
C HIS A 392 1.99 -27.26 20.91
N THR A 393 1.92 -26.82 22.16
CA THR A 393 0.94 -27.31 23.15
C THR A 393 -0.47 -26.78 22.84
N ALA A 394 -0.59 -25.51 22.45
CA ALA A 394 -1.83 -24.90 21.96
C ALA A 394 -2.34 -25.56 20.67
N ILE A 395 -1.45 -25.83 19.70
CA ILE A 395 -1.78 -26.55 18.46
C ILE A 395 -2.25 -27.98 18.74
N ARG A 396 -1.65 -28.68 19.72
CA ARG A 396 -2.12 -30.01 20.16
C ARG A 396 -3.51 -29.95 20.80
N ARG A 397 -3.79 -28.95 21.66
CA ARG A 397 -5.13 -28.75 22.26
C ARG A 397 -6.20 -28.50 21.19
N ARG A 398 -6.01 -27.51 20.31
CA ARG A 398 -6.97 -27.21 19.22
C ARG A 398 -7.22 -28.40 18.30
N ARG A 399 -6.20 -29.22 18.02
CA ARG A 399 -6.38 -30.45 17.23
C ARG A 399 -7.23 -31.49 17.96
N HIS A 400 -7.05 -31.64 19.27
CA HIS A 400 -7.82 -32.57 20.10
C HIS A 400 -9.29 -32.14 20.26
N GLU A 401 -9.56 -30.83 20.26
CA GLU A 401 -10.90 -30.24 20.24
C GLU A 401 -11.58 -30.42 18.86
N TYR A 402 -10.84 -30.18 17.77
CA TYR A 402 -11.32 -30.42 16.41
C TYR A 402 -11.70 -31.89 16.17
N ASP A 403 -10.86 -32.84 16.62
CA ASP A 403 -11.16 -34.27 16.51
C ASP A 403 -12.34 -34.67 17.44
N ARG A 404 -12.54 -34.04 18.61
CA ARG A 404 -13.75 -34.21 19.43
C ARG A 404 -15.02 -33.70 18.75
N ALA A 405 -14.97 -32.54 18.10
CA ALA A 405 -16.11 -31.98 17.35
C ALA A 405 -16.49 -32.88 16.16
N ARG A 406 -15.51 -33.54 15.54
CA ARG A 406 -15.70 -34.47 14.43
C ARG A 406 -16.35 -35.80 14.85
N TYR A 407 -16.08 -36.28 16.05
CA TYR A 407 -16.75 -37.49 16.58
C TYR A 407 -18.19 -37.23 17.03
N ARG A 408 -18.51 -36.04 17.56
CA ARG A 408 -19.89 -35.68 17.94
C ARG A 408 -20.86 -35.58 16.76
N THR A 409 -20.36 -35.35 15.54
CA THR A 409 -21.19 -35.26 14.32
C THR A 409 -21.41 -36.61 13.60
N HIS A 410 -20.92 -37.73 14.14
CA HIS A 410 -21.06 -39.07 13.52
C HIS A 410 -21.84 -40.08 14.39
N SER A 411 -22.51 -39.64 15.46
CA SER A 411 -23.25 -40.52 16.39
C SER A 411 -24.77 -40.30 16.39
N ALA A 412 -25.32 -39.62 15.38
CA ALA A 412 -26.75 -39.38 15.25
C ALA A 412 -27.21 -39.72 13.81
N HIS A 413 -27.48 -41.00 13.57
CA HIS A 413 -28.60 -41.53 12.77
C HIS A 413 -28.50 -43.05 12.72
N ASP A 414 -29.52 -43.74 13.23
CA ASP A 414 -29.71 -45.18 13.10
C ASP A 414 -30.98 -45.46 12.28
N THR A 415 -31.16 -46.72 11.88
CA THR A 415 -32.29 -47.37 11.21
C THR A 415 -32.28 -47.45 9.67
N ARG A 416 -32.75 -48.62 9.21
CA ARG A 416 -32.66 -49.24 7.86
C ARG A 416 -33.98 -49.00 7.06
N PRO A 417 -34.29 -49.57 5.86
CA PRO A 417 -33.62 -50.67 5.14
C PRO A 417 -33.57 -50.62 3.58
N TRP A 418 -33.10 -51.73 3.02
CA TRP A 418 -32.78 -52.02 1.61
C TRP A 418 -33.99 -52.16 0.65
N ARG A 419 -33.78 -51.74 -0.61
CA ARG A 419 -34.34 -52.25 -1.90
C ARG A 419 -33.58 -51.52 -3.04
N LYS A 420 -33.46 -51.97 -4.30
CA LYS A 420 -33.30 -53.27 -4.99
C LYS A 420 -33.25 -52.87 -6.49
N LEU A 421 -32.33 -53.45 -7.30
CA LEU A 421 -32.27 -53.43 -8.78
C LEU A 421 -32.03 -52.08 -9.52
N ALA A 422 -31.60 -52.03 -10.81
CA ALA A 422 -30.64 -52.84 -11.61
C ALA A 422 -30.58 -52.28 -13.08
N ILE A 423 -29.54 -52.67 -13.86
CA ILE A 423 -29.41 -52.56 -15.35
C ILE A 423 -29.33 -51.06 -15.84
N VAL A 424 -28.64 -50.62 -16.91
CA VAL A 424 -28.23 -51.20 -18.20
C VAL A 424 -26.87 -50.66 -18.67
N GLU A 425 -26.02 -51.51 -19.26
CA GLU A 425 -24.84 -51.11 -20.05
C GLU A 425 -25.24 -50.69 -21.46
N HIS A 426 -24.61 -49.67 -22.06
CA HIS A 426 -24.41 -49.64 -23.52
C HIS A 426 -23.14 -48.89 -23.95
N ARG A 427 -22.34 -49.60 -24.75
CA ARG A 427 -21.32 -49.16 -25.71
C ARG A 427 -21.66 -49.96 -27.00
N PRO A 428 -21.40 -49.47 -28.23
CA PRO A 428 -20.03 -49.23 -28.67
C PRO A 428 -19.85 -48.07 -29.68
N GLY A 429 -18.63 -47.91 -30.19
CA GLY A 429 -18.30 -46.98 -31.27
C GLY A 429 -16.79 -46.89 -31.43
N ALA A 430 -16.22 -47.73 -32.30
CA ALA A 430 -14.78 -47.80 -32.57
C ALA A 430 -14.49 -47.49 -34.04
N THR A 431 -13.39 -46.79 -34.30
CA THR A 431 -12.72 -46.79 -35.61
C THR A 431 -11.22 -46.84 -35.41
N GLN A 432 -10.60 -47.85 -36.03
CA GLN A 432 -9.15 -48.05 -36.06
C GLN A 432 -8.50 -47.13 -37.11
N ARG A 433 -7.20 -46.86 -36.94
CA ARG A 433 -6.19 -47.09 -37.99
C ARG A 433 -4.85 -47.47 -37.34
N ARG A 434 -4.20 -48.48 -37.90
CA ARG A 434 -2.77 -48.82 -37.72
C ARG A 434 -1.94 -47.82 -38.59
N ALA A 435 -0.62 -47.73 -38.63
CA ALA A 435 0.52 -48.56 -38.20
C ALA A 435 1.79 -47.64 -38.16
N ASP A 436 3.03 -48.01 -37.81
CA ASP A 436 3.66 -49.21 -37.22
C ASP A 436 5.04 -48.83 -36.59
N GLY A 437 5.85 -49.82 -36.16
CA GLY A 437 7.33 -49.92 -36.15
C GLY A 437 8.27 -48.73 -35.83
N HIS A 438 9.40 -48.87 -35.12
CA HIS A 438 10.19 -50.08 -34.79
C HIS A 438 10.97 -49.90 -33.46
N ARG A 439 11.83 -50.89 -33.12
CA ARG A 439 12.40 -51.12 -31.78
C ARG A 439 13.67 -50.34 -31.37
N ASP A 440 13.94 -50.47 -30.07
CA ASP A 440 15.25 -50.66 -29.40
C ASP A 440 15.92 -49.53 -28.58
N ARG A 441 16.58 -49.99 -27.51
CA ARG A 441 17.24 -49.31 -26.36
C ARG A 441 18.78 -49.52 -26.49
N PRO A 442 19.71 -48.90 -25.70
CA PRO A 442 19.54 -48.51 -24.28
C PRO A 442 20.32 -47.30 -23.68
N SER A 443 19.93 -46.98 -22.42
CA SER A 443 20.75 -46.57 -21.26
C SER A 443 21.45 -45.19 -21.10
N ARG A 444 20.88 -44.40 -20.16
CA ARG A 444 21.53 -43.57 -19.09
C ARG A 444 22.15 -42.19 -19.48
N PRO A 445 22.45 -41.27 -18.52
CA PRO A 445 21.45 -40.63 -17.62
C PRO A 445 21.69 -39.10 -17.34
N TRP A 446 20.65 -38.38 -16.87
CA TRP A 446 20.66 -36.96 -16.37
C TRP A 446 20.86 -35.90 -17.51
N CYS A 447 20.47 -34.62 -17.39
CA CYS A 447 20.07 -33.80 -16.23
C CYS A 447 18.86 -32.87 -16.54
N HIS A 448 18.40 -32.09 -15.55
CA HIS A 448 17.21 -31.24 -15.63
C HIS A 448 17.39 -29.94 -16.44
N THR A 449 16.52 -29.71 -17.42
CA THR A 449 15.98 -28.37 -17.76
C THR A 449 14.72 -28.50 -18.60
N CYS A 450 13.63 -27.85 -18.21
CA CYS A 450 12.56 -27.51 -19.14
C CYS A 450 11.75 -26.32 -18.60
N ALA A 451 12.01 -25.14 -19.16
CA ALA A 451 11.12 -23.99 -19.00
C ALA A 451 9.79 -24.29 -19.73
N VAL A 452 8.66 -23.92 -19.13
CA VAL A 452 7.35 -24.05 -19.77
C VAL A 452 6.82 -22.66 -20.11
N ARG A 453 7.01 -22.25 -21.37
CA ARG A 453 6.15 -21.26 -22.02
C ARG A 453 4.73 -21.82 -22.03
N GLN A 454 3.80 -21.20 -21.28
CA GLN A 454 2.38 -21.52 -21.43
C GLN A 454 1.69 -20.50 -22.35
N ARG A 455 1.28 -20.97 -23.54
CA ARG A 455 0.19 -20.35 -24.29
C ARG A 455 -1.15 -20.86 -23.73
N ASN A 456 -2.19 -20.02 -23.79
CA ASN A 456 -3.53 -20.30 -23.26
C ASN A 456 -4.14 -21.62 -23.77
N VAL A 457 -4.40 -22.58 -22.87
CA VAL A 457 -5.33 -23.71 -23.09
C VAL A 457 -6.04 -24.06 -21.76
N ARG A 458 -7.38 -24.13 -21.77
CA ARG A 458 -8.18 -24.58 -20.60
C ARG A 458 -8.09 -26.11 -20.45
N TRP A 459 -7.90 -26.61 -19.21
CA TRP A 459 -7.83 -28.05 -18.90
C TRP A 459 -8.94 -28.52 -17.93
N PRO A 460 -9.63 -29.66 -18.17
CA PRO A 460 -10.71 -30.17 -17.30
C PRO A 460 -10.25 -30.76 -15.95
N GLY A 461 -11.17 -30.77 -14.98
CA GLY A 461 -10.90 -30.92 -13.54
C GLY A 461 -10.29 -32.23 -13.00
N ARG A 462 -9.93 -33.22 -13.81
CA ARG A 462 -9.27 -34.45 -13.31
C ARG A 462 -7.75 -34.32 -13.13
N GLN A 463 -7.06 -33.46 -13.87
CA GLN A 463 -5.60 -33.28 -13.72
C GLN A 463 -5.19 -32.47 -12.47
N ARG A 464 -6.05 -31.59 -11.95
CA ARG A 464 -5.75 -30.78 -10.73
C ARG A 464 -5.43 -31.64 -9.49
N ARG A 465 -5.97 -32.87 -9.41
CA ARG A 465 -5.71 -33.79 -8.28
C ARG A 465 -4.33 -34.47 -8.35
N ALA A 466 -3.77 -34.65 -9.55
CA ALA A 466 -2.43 -35.20 -9.73
C ALA A 466 -1.36 -34.20 -9.30
N VAL A 467 -1.44 -32.95 -9.79
CA VAL A 467 -0.54 -31.85 -9.42
C VAL A 467 -0.56 -31.59 -7.91
N HIS A 468 -1.72 -31.67 -7.25
CA HIS A 468 -1.81 -31.57 -5.79
C HIS A 468 -1.20 -32.76 -5.02
N ARG A 469 -1.14 -33.97 -5.61
CA ARG A 469 -0.44 -35.12 -4.99
C ARG A 469 1.08 -34.95 -5.10
N GLU A 470 1.58 -34.56 -6.26
CA GLU A 470 3.02 -34.31 -6.46
C GLU A 470 3.54 -33.16 -5.60
N ARG A 471 2.84 -32.02 -5.56
CA ARG A 471 3.19 -30.89 -4.67
C ARG A 471 3.26 -31.31 -3.19
N ARG A 472 2.34 -32.17 -2.71
CA ARG A 472 2.40 -32.71 -1.34
C ARG A 472 3.56 -33.68 -1.10
N LEU A 473 3.99 -34.44 -2.11
CA LEU A 473 5.14 -35.33 -2.03
C LEU A 473 6.46 -34.56 -2.01
N VAL A 474 6.61 -33.55 -2.88
CA VAL A 474 7.78 -32.64 -2.88
C VAL A 474 7.89 -31.91 -1.55
N TRP A 475 6.81 -31.31 -1.05
CA TRP A 475 6.80 -30.62 0.24
C TRP A 475 7.19 -31.55 1.42
N ARG A 476 6.68 -32.79 1.43
CA ARG A 476 7.08 -33.81 2.42
C ARG A 476 8.56 -34.21 2.30
N ARG A 477 9.16 -34.15 1.11
CA ARG A 477 10.59 -34.48 0.88
C ARG A 477 11.49 -33.34 1.36
N CYS A 478 11.18 -32.10 1.00
CA CYS A 478 11.88 -30.91 1.48
C CYS A 478 11.82 -30.80 3.01
N ARG A 479 10.63 -31.00 3.62
CA ARG A 479 10.47 -30.97 5.08
C ARG A 479 11.33 -32.02 5.80
N ARG A 480 11.47 -33.23 5.26
CA ARG A 480 12.39 -34.25 5.82
C ARG A 480 13.86 -33.86 5.68
N GLN A 481 14.27 -33.24 4.56
CA GLN A 481 15.63 -32.75 4.38
C GLN A 481 15.96 -31.59 5.33
N LEU A 482 15.01 -30.69 5.60
CA LEU A 482 15.18 -29.58 6.54
C LEU A 482 15.31 -30.08 7.99
N HIS A 483 14.41 -30.96 8.47
CA HIS A 483 14.56 -31.58 9.79
C HIS A 483 15.88 -32.36 9.91
N GLY A 484 16.24 -33.17 8.91
CA GLY A 484 17.52 -33.88 8.89
C GLY A 484 18.76 -32.98 8.78
N ARG A 485 18.64 -31.70 8.40
CA ARG A 485 19.74 -30.71 8.51
C ARG A 485 19.79 -30.12 9.92
N ALA A 486 18.63 -29.78 10.50
CA ALA A 486 18.53 -29.28 11.88
C ALA A 486 19.06 -30.28 12.92
N ASP A 487 18.75 -31.57 12.78
CA ASP A 487 19.24 -32.61 13.72
C ASP A 487 20.77 -32.78 13.63
N ARG A 488 21.35 -32.64 12.42
CA ARG A 488 22.81 -32.66 12.23
C ARG A 488 23.49 -31.40 12.76
N ALA A 489 22.83 -30.24 12.73
CA ALA A 489 23.32 -29.03 13.38
C ALA A 489 23.32 -29.18 14.91
N ARG A 490 22.22 -29.67 15.50
CA ARG A 490 22.12 -29.99 16.95
C ARG A 490 23.17 -31.01 17.39
N ALA A 491 23.39 -32.07 16.61
CA ALA A 491 24.40 -33.09 16.88
C ALA A 491 25.85 -32.61 16.71
N ARG A 492 26.10 -31.51 15.99
CA ARG A 492 27.40 -30.83 15.96
C ARG A 492 27.57 -29.93 17.19
N ALA A 493 26.60 -29.07 17.48
CA ALA A 493 26.63 -28.19 18.66
C ALA A 493 26.83 -28.97 19.98
N ALA A 494 26.15 -30.11 20.13
CA ALA A 494 26.31 -30.99 21.30
C ALA A 494 27.72 -31.60 21.45
N ARG A 495 28.46 -31.80 20.35
CA ARG A 495 29.87 -32.25 20.40
C ARG A 495 30.80 -31.10 20.78
N THR A 496 30.58 -29.90 20.22
CA THR A 496 31.38 -28.71 20.54
C THR A 496 31.24 -28.33 22.02
N CYS A 497 30.04 -28.41 22.61
CA CYS A 497 29.86 -28.22 24.05
C CYS A 497 30.59 -29.30 24.89
N ARG A 498 30.56 -30.57 24.49
CA ARG A 498 31.30 -31.64 25.21
C ARG A 498 32.82 -31.51 25.13
N GLN A 499 33.36 -30.90 24.06
CA GLN A 499 34.79 -30.64 23.94
C GLN A 499 35.25 -29.40 24.74
N ARG A 500 34.38 -28.39 24.92
CA ARG A 500 34.70 -27.20 25.73
C ARG A 500 34.46 -27.37 27.24
N GLY A 501 33.79 -28.44 27.68
CA GLY A 501 33.60 -28.77 29.09
C GLY A 501 34.67 -29.72 29.69
N ARG A 502 35.83 -29.84 29.05
CA ARG A 502 36.97 -30.71 29.45
C ARG A 502 38.35 -30.08 29.15
N ALA A 503 38.40 -28.76 28.99
CA ALA A 503 39.61 -27.97 28.81
C ALA A 503 39.71 -26.96 29.95
#